data_AF-G5EEU1-F1
#
_entry.id   AF-G5EEU1-F1
#
_cell.length_a   1.000
_cell.length_b   1.000
_cell.length_c   1.000
_cell.angle_alpha   90.00
_cell.angle_beta   90.00
_cell.angle_gamma   90.00
#
_symmetry.space_group_name_H-M   'P 1'
#
loop_
_entity.id
_entity.type
_entity.pdbx_description
1 polymer ?
#
loop_
_entity_poly.entity_id
_entity_poly.type
_entity_poly.pdbx_seq_one_letter_code
_entity_poly.pdbx_strand_id
1 'polypeptide(L)'
;MAFRGGQMRGPNQDANYLERHNDDLVGGLSSKVAALKRVTIAIGDDVREQNRLLNDMDNDFDSSKGLLQSTMRRLGLVSRAGGKNMLCYLILFALFVFFVVYCLSRR
;
A
#
# COMPACT_ATOMS: atom_id res chain seq x y z
N MET A 1 26.26 -39.74 78.05
CA MET A 1 27.11 -39.09 77.04
C MET A 1 26.45 -39.29 75.68
N ALA A 2 25.87 -38.22 75.13
CA ALA A 2 25.09 -38.24 73.89
C ALA A 2 25.94 -37.66 72.75
N PHE A 3 26.19 -38.46 71.71
CA PHE A 3 26.75 -37.97 70.44
C PHE A 3 25.58 -37.73 69.47
N ARG A 4 25.24 -36.46 69.26
CA ARG A 4 24.23 -35.98 68.31
C ARG A 4 24.94 -35.65 67.00
N GLY A 5 24.74 -36.48 65.97
CA GLY A 5 25.18 -36.20 64.61
C GLY A 5 24.42 -35.02 64.02
N GLY A 6 25.11 -33.90 63.80
CA GLY A 6 24.60 -32.73 63.10
C GLY A 6 24.52 -33.02 61.60
N GLN A 7 23.31 -33.01 61.06
CA GLN A 7 23.00 -33.22 59.66
C GLN A 7 23.52 -32.03 58.83
N MET A 8 24.65 -32.21 58.14
CA MET A 8 25.18 -31.21 57.20
C MET A 8 24.26 -31.14 55.97
N ARG A 9 23.50 -30.05 55.85
CA ARG A 9 22.73 -29.71 54.64
C ARG A 9 23.73 -29.31 53.57
N GLY A 10 24.01 -30.23 52.65
CA GLY A 10 25.06 -30.08 51.65
C GLY A 10 24.70 -29.04 50.56
N PRO A 11 25.71 -28.37 49.98
CA PRO A 11 25.56 -27.37 48.91
C PRO A 11 24.79 -27.85 47.67
N ASN A 12 24.60 -29.16 47.54
CA ASN A 12 23.81 -29.78 46.46
C ASN A 12 22.33 -29.36 46.47
N GLN A 13 21.73 -29.04 47.61
CA GLN A 13 20.31 -28.63 47.63
C GLN A 13 20.11 -27.24 47.01
N ASP A 14 20.98 -26.28 47.35
CA ASP A 14 20.91 -24.93 46.81
C ASP A 14 21.32 -24.89 45.34
N ALA A 15 22.33 -25.70 44.95
CA ALA A 15 22.73 -25.86 43.54
C ALA A 15 21.58 -26.40 42.68
N ASN A 16 20.90 -27.46 43.13
CA ASN A 16 19.75 -28.04 42.41
C ASN A 16 18.57 -27.05 42.31
N TYR A 17 18.37 -26.19 43.32
CA TYR A 17 17.32 -25.17 43.27
C TYR A 17 17.64 -24.07 42.26
N LEU A 18 18.89 -23.59 42.26
CA LEU A 18 19.38 -22.58 41.30
C LEU A 18 19.38 -23.13 39.87
N GLU A 19 19.76 -24.38 39.68
CA GLU A 19 19.74 -25.06 38.38
C GLU A 19 18.30 -25.15 37.84
N ARG A 20 17.35 -25.62 38.65
CA ARG A 20 15.92 -25.66 38.27
C ARG A 20 15.37 -24.26 37.95
N HIS A 21 15.74 -23.24 38.73
CA HIS A 21 15.32 -21.87 38.45
C HIS A 21 15.90 -21.35 37.13
N ASN A 22 17.15 -21.70 36.81
CA ASN A 22 17.77 -21.36 35.54
C ASN A 22 17.06 -22.08 34.37
N ASP A 23 16.76 -23.38 34.51
CA ASP A 23 16.02 -24.14 33.51
C ASP A 23 14.63 -23.54 33.22
N ASP A 24 13.92 -23.09 34.26
CA ASP A 24 12.63 -22.41 34.13
C ASP A 24 12.78 -21.06 33.38
N LEU A 25 13.81 -20.28 33.71
CA LEU A 25 14.11 -19.01 33.02
C LEU A 25 14.50 -19.23 31.56
N VAL A 26 15.30 -20.25 31.27
CA VAL A 26 15.71 -20.64 29.92
C VAL A 26 14.51 -21.16 29.12
N GLY A 27 13.63 -21.95 29.72
CA GLY A 27 12.37 -22.38 29.11
C GLY A 27 11.47 -21.19 28.77
N GLY A 28 11.36 -20.24 29.70
CA GLY A 28 10.63 -18.98 29.49
C GLY A 28 11.22 -18.13 28.36
N LEU A 29 12.55 -18.00 28.31
CA LEU A 29 13.25 -17.27 27.25
C LEU A 29 13.06 -17.95 25.89
N SER A 30 13.20 -19.28 25.83
CA SER A 30 13.00 -20.07 24.62
C SER A 30 11.59 -19.91 24.05
N SER A 31 10.57 -19.94 24.92
CA SER A 31 9.18 -19.69 24.53
C SER A 31 8.98 -18.27 23.95
N LYS A 32 9.55 -17.24 24.59
CA LYS A 32 9.50 -15.86 24.10
C LYS A 32 10.22 -15.69 22.76
N VAL A 33 11.39 -16.32 22.59
CA VAL A 33 12.16 -16.30 21.34
C VAL A 33 11.38 -17.01 20.23
N ALA A 34 10.71 -18.13 20.53
CA ALA A 34 9.86 -18.84 19.56
C ALA A 34 8.66 -17.98 19.13
N ALA A 35 8.05 -17.23 20.06
CA ALA A 35 6.97 -16.28 19.74
C ALA A 35 7.46 -15.14 18.85
N LEU A 36 8.60 -14.50 19.19
CA LEU A 36 9.21 -13.46 18.38
C LEU A 36 9.55 -13.97 16.97
N LYS A 37 10.13 -15.17 16.86
CA LYS A 37 10.42 -15.80 15.57
C LYS A 37 9.16 -15.93 14.70
N ARG A 38 8.02 -16.33 15.28
CA ARG A 38 6.74 -16.40 14.54
C ARG A 38 6.29 -15.03 14.07
N VAL A 39 6.37 -14.00 14.91
CA VAL A 39 6.02 -12.61 14.54
C VAL A 39 6.92 -12.11 13.41
N THR A 40 8.24 -12.33 13.49
CA THR A 40 9.18 -11.89 12.45
C THR A 40 8.94 -12.62 11.12
N ILE A 41 8.61 -13.92 11.14
CA ILE A 41 8.24 -14.65 9.92
C ILE A 41 6.96 -14.05 9.32
N ALA A 42 5.93 -13.82 10.13
CA ALA A 42 4.66 -13.24 9.67
C ALA A 42 4.87 -11.84 9.06
N ILE A 43 5.70 -10.98 9.67
CA ILE A 43 6.08 -9.68 9.09
C ILE A 43 6.79 -9.86 7.75
N GLY A 44 7.69 -10.84 7.64
CA GLY A 44 8.38 -11.14 6.38
C GLY A 44 7.43 -11.60 5.27
N ASP A 45 6.43 -12.40 5.62
CA ASP A 45 5.37 -12.83 4.68
C ASP A 45 4.48 -11.67 4.26
N ASP A 46 4.05 -10.83 5.21
CA ASP A 46 3.20 -9.65 4.95
C ASP A 46 3.93 -8.63 4.05
N VAL A 47 5.22 -8.35 4.31
CA VAL A 47 6.02 -7.46 3.44
C VAL A 47 6.18 -8.02 2.03
N ARG A 48 6.31 -9.34 1.87
CA ARG A 48 6.37 -9.97 0.53
C ARG A 48 5.05 -9.83 -0.21
N GLU A 49 3.93 -10.06 0.47
CA GLU A 49 2.60 -9.91 -0.13
C GLU A 49 2.29 -8.44 -0.48
N GLN A 50 2.64 -7.50 0.39
CA GLN A 50 2.51 -6.06 0.11
C GLN A 50 3.36 -5.62 -1.08
N ASN A 51 4.58 -6.15 -1.24
CA ASN A 51 5.38 -5.89 -2.43
C ASN A 51 4.76 -6.48 -3.70
N ARG A 52 4.13 -7.65 -3.61
CA ARG A 52 3.38 -8.25 -4.72
C ARG A 52 2.20 -7.36 -5.11
N LEU A 53 1.44 -6.88 -4.12
CA LEU A 53 0.32 -5.95 -4.32
C LEU A 53 0.79 -4.62 -4.93
N LEU A 54 1.92 -4.06 -4.47
CA LEU A 54 2.48 -2.83 -5.03
C LEU A 54 2.85 -2.98 -6.51
N ASN A 55 3.41 -4.13 -6.90
CA ASN A 55 3.70 -4.41 -8.30
C ASN A 55 2.41 -4.53 -9.13
N ASP A 56 1.39 -5.19 -8.61
CA ASP A 56 0.08 -5.29 -9.26
C ASP A 56 -0.58 -3.91 -9.44
N MET A 57 -0.52 -3.07 -8.40
CA MET A 57 -1.00 -1.67 -8.47
C MET A 57 -0.22 -0.82 -9.48
N ASP A 58 1.09 -1.05 -9.64
CA ASP A 58 1.89 -0.34 -10.66
C ASP A 58 1.41 -0.70 -12.09
N ASN A 59 1.11 -1.98 -12.34
CA ASN A 59 0.57 -2.44 -13.62
C ASN A 59 -0.83 -1.87 -13.90
N ASP A 60 -1.71 -1.85 -12.89
CA ASP A 60 -3.06 -1.26 -12.99
C ASP A 60 -3.01 0.26 -13.20
N PHE A 61 -2.08 0.94 -12.53
CA PHE A 61 -1.88 2.37 -12.67
C PHE A 61 -1.31 2.73 -14.04
N ASP A 62 -0.35 1.97 -14.57
CA ASP A 62 0.17 2.17 -15.93
C ASP A 62 -0.90 1.93 -16.99
N SER A 63 -1.73 0.89 -16.82
CA SER A 63 -2.87 0.63 -17.69
C SER A 63 -3.88 1.79 -17.67
N SER A 64 -4.24 2.27 -16.47
CA SER A 64 -5.14 3.41 -16.29
C SER A 64 -4.55 4.70 -16.87
N LYS A 65 -3.24 4.92 -16.69
CA LYS A 65 -2.49 6.04 -17.25
C LYS A 65 -2.47 5.98 -18.79
N GLY A 66 -2.31 4.81 -19.39
CA GLY A 66 -2.39 4.62 -20.84
C GLY A 66 -3.77 5.00 -21.41
N LEU A 67 -4.85 4.58 -20.73
CA LEU A 67 -6.22 4.96 -21.10
C LEU A 67 -6.48 6.47 -20.93
N LEU A 68 -6.03 7.05 -19.80
CA LEU A 68 -6.13 8.48 -19.56
C LEU A 68 -5.29 9.29 -20.55
N GLN A 69 -4.08 8.84 -20.90
CA GLN A 69 -3.21 9.49 -21.89
C GLN A 69 -3.84 9.46 -23.28
N SER A 70 -4.48 8.34 -23.66
CA SER A 70 -5.28 8.25 -24.89
C SER A 70 -6.44 9.24 -24.87
N THR A 71 -7.16 9.34 -23.74
CA THR A 71 -8.26 10.28 -23.56
C THR A 71 -7.79 11.73 -23.62
N MET A 72 -6.70 12.08 -22.93
CA MET A 72 -6.09 13.41 -22.98
C MET A 72 -5.59 13.76 -24.39
N ARG A 73 -5.01 12.80 -25.12
CA ARG A 73 -4.61 12.99 -26.52
C ARG A 73 -5.83 13.29 -27.40
N ARG A 74 -6.94 12.58 -27.21
CA ARG A 74 -8.21 12.84 -27.89
C ARG A 74 -8.77 14.21 -27.52
N LEU A 75 -8.79 14.59 -26.25
CA LEU A 75 -9.21 15.91 -25.81
C LEU A 75 -8.31 17.01 -26.37
N GLY A 76 -7.00 16.81 -26.44
CA GLY A 76 -6.07 17.76 -27.06
C GLY A 76 -6.29 17.89 -28.56
N LEU A 77 -6.59 16.79 -29.26
CA LEU A 77 -6.97 16.80 -30.66
C LEU A 77 -8.33 17.49 -30.87
N VAL A 78 -9.34 17.22 -30.05
CA VAL A 78 -10.68 17.85 -30.13
C VAL A 78 -10.59 19.34 -29.78
N SER A 79 -9.84 19.69 -28.74
CA SER A 79 -9.58 21.08 -28.33
C SER A 79 -8.88 21.87 -29.44
N ARG A 80 -7.93 21.24 -30.16
CA ARG A 80 -7.27 21.86 -31.32
C ARG A 80 -8.09 21.79 -32.62
N ALA A 81 -8.90 20.75 -32.81
CA ALA A 81 -9.77 20.54 -33.97
C ALA A 81 -10.98 21.47 -33.95
N GLY A 82 -11.44 21.88 -32.75
CA GLY A 82 -12.24 23.08 -32.52
C GLY A 82 -11.44 24.37 -32.79
N GLY A 83 -10.61 24.34 -33.84
CA GLY A 83 -9.73 25.43 -34.20
C GLY A 83 -10.55 26.69 -34.32
N LYS A 84 -10.08 27.76 -33.66
CA LYS A 84 -10.61 29.14 -33.71
C LYS A 84 -11.21 29.51 -35.07
N ASN A 85 -10.61 29.04 -36.17
CA ASN A 85 -11.04 29.28 -37.53
C ASN A 85 -12.38 28.60 -37.87
N MET A 86 -12.61 27.32 -37.51
CA MET A 86 -13.91 26.65 -37.75
C MET A 86 -15.05 27.30 -36.98
N LEU A 87 -14.83 27.62 -35.70
CA LEU A 87 -15.81 28.37 -34.90
C LEU A 87 -16.10 29.74 -35.52
N CYS A 88 -15.07 30.44 -36.00
CA CYS A 88 -15.22 31.71 -36.71
C CYS A 88 -16.04 31.57 -38.00
N TYR A 89 -15.80 30.55 -38.82
CA TYR A 89 -16.60 30.27 -40.02
C TYR A 89 -18.07 29.96 -39.67
N LEU A 90 -18.33 29.20 -38.61
CA LEU A 90 -19.69 28.88 -38.17
C LEU A 90 -20.44 30.15 -37.72
N ILE A 91 -19.78 31.02 -36.96
CA ILE A 91 -20.33 32.32 -36.54
C ILE A 91 -20.62 33.21 -37.76
N LEU A 92 -19.67 33.32 -38.70
CA LEU A 92 -19.86 34.10 -39.93
C LEU A 92 -21.01 33.56 -40.78
N PHE A 93 -21.13 32.24 -40.90
CA PHE A 93 -22.24 31.59 -41.61
C PHE A 93 -23.59 31.88 -40.95
N ALA A 94 -23.67 31.78 -39.62
CA ALA A 94 -24.89 32.10 -38.88
C ALA A 94 -25.30 33.58 -39.08
N LEU A 95 -24.35 34.52 -38.96
CA LEU A 95 -24.59 35.94 -39.21
C LEU A 95 -25.06 36.21 -40.64
N PHE A 96 -24.46 35.54 -41.62
CA PHE A 96 -24.86 35.65 -43.03
C PHE A 96 -26.32 35.20 -43.24
N VAL A 97 -26.71 34.06 -42.67
CA VAL A 97 -28.09 33.55 -42.74
C VAL A 97 -29.07 34.51 -42.05
N PHE A 98 -28.74 34.99 -40.84
CA PHE A 98 -29.55 35.99 -40.13
C PHE A 98 -29.72 37.28 -40.96
N PHE A 99 -28.66 37.74 -41.62
CA PHE A 99 -28.70 38.93 -42.47
C PHE A 99 -29.59 38.73 -43.71
N VAL A 100 -29.50 37.57 -44.36
CA VAL A 100 -30.36 37.21 -45.52
C VAL A 100 -31.82 37.12 -45.10
N VAL A 101 -32.13 36.44 -43.98
CA VAL A 101 -33.50 36.34 -43.45
C VAL A 101 -34.02 37.74 -43.07
N TYR A 102 -33.23 38.56 -42.39
CA TYR A 102 -33.62 39.92 -42.05
C TYR A 102 -33.87 40.80 -43.29
N CYS A 103 -33.04 40.67 -44.33
CA CYS A 103 -33.22 41.39 -45.59
C CYS A 103 -34.48 40.93 -46.34
N LEU A 104 -34.80 39.63 -46.29
CA LEU A 104 -36.03 39.07 -46.86
C LEU A 104 -37.28 39.43 -46.07
N SER A 105 -37.22 39.50 -44.74
CA SER A 105 -38.36 39.90 -43.89
C SER A 105 -38.60 41.41 -43.86
N ARG A 106 -37.58 42.22 -44.20
CA ARG A 106 -37.70 43.68 -44.31
C ARG A 106 -38.14 44.14 -45.71
N ARG A 107 -38.07 43.25 -46.72
CA ARG A 107 -38.72 43.44 -48.03
C ARG A 107 -40.16 42.96 -47.98
#